data_AF-A0A8J2MP54-F1
#
_entry.id   AF-A0A8J2MP54-F1
#
_cell.length_a   1.000
_cell.length_b   1.000
_cell.length_c   1.000
_cell.angle_alpha   90.00
_cell.angle_beta   90.00
_cell.angle_gamma   90.00
#
_symmetry.space_group_name_H-M   'P 1'
#
loop_
_entity.id
_entity.type
_entity.pdbx_description
1 polymer ?
#
loop_
_entity_poly.entity_id
_entity_poly.type
_entity_poly.pdbx_seq_one_letter_code
_entity_poly.pdbx_strand_id
1 'polypeptide(L)'
;MVFCKIKSLERISLSDPALATKALDRVRIRLCSAQEIQTSSNLKSVLPTVVAHDLKEYINATFDSCRGVLFPATGGSAFDMACGDYGLSRCTPKRWYTFMGEMSKLFGGFQITYVYEPDQEKNLTEPLNSPTKSCSEAYENSTACGCVDCVCKNIIEWKKEDSVFTILELNGYGIVVGILIIIISTIFTLNQIFFKKFWASISVEVINSFIYSEQIILG
;
A
#
# COMPACT_ATOMS: atom_id res chain seq x y z
N MET A 1 7.57 -10.88 -11.47
CA MET A 1 6.59 -11.15 -12.55
C MET A 1 5.55 -12.10 -11.96
N VAL A 2 4.57 -11.56 -11.24
CA VAL A 2 3.55 -12.35 -10.52
C VAL A 2 2.35 -12.48 -11.44
N PHE A 3 2.42 -13.47 -12.32
CA PHE A 3 1.19 -14.03 -12.87
C PHE A 3 0.60 -14.91 -11.77
N CYS A 4 -0.53 -14.48 -11.19
CA CYS A 4 -1.46 -15.37 -10.51
C CYS A 4 -1.54 -16.64 -11.35
N LYS A 5 -1.37 -17.80 -10.73
CA LYS A 5 -1.08 -19.11 -11.35
C LYS A 5 -2.21 -19.56 -12.27
N ILE A 6 -2.39 -18.88 -13.40
CA ILE A 6 -3.00 -19.40 -14.61
C ILE A 6 -2.02 -20.49 -15.02
N LYS A 7 -2.39 -21.73 -14.70
CA LYS A 7 -1.68 -22.94 -15.07
C LYS A 7 -1.18 -22.76 -16.50
N SER A 8 0.14 -22.57 -16.63
CA SER A 8 0.91 -22.43 -17.86
C SER A 8 0.11 -22.86 -19.08
N LEU A 9 -0.63 -21.93 -19.68
CA LEU A 9 -1.00 -22.06 -21.08
C LEU A 9 0.32 -21.82 -21.80
N GLU A 10 1.05 -22.92 -21.95
CA GLU A 10 2.12 -23.10 -22.89
C GLU A 10 1.74 -22.37 -24.18
N ARG A 11 2.71 -21.72 -24.81
CA ARG A 11 2.52 -20.80 -25.94
C ARG A 11 1.84 -21.52 -27.12
N ILE A 12 0.53 -21.73 -27.08
CA ILE A 12 -0.23 -22.38 -28.15
C ILE A 12 -0.41 -21.33 -29.23
N SER A 13 0.46 -21.38 -30.23
CA SER A 13 0.13 -20.86 -31.55
C SER A 13 -1.21 -21.48 -31.95
N LEU A 14 -2.29 -20.72 -31.86
CA LEU A 14 -3.66 -21.09 -32.27
C LEU A 14 -3.76 -21.15 -33.82
N SER A 15 -2.70 -21.62 -34.48
CA SER A 15 -2.68 -21.93 -35.91
C SER A 15 -3.25 -23.32 -36.21
N ASP A 16 -3.43 -24.17 -35.18
CA ASP A 16 -4.02 -25.50 -35.31
C ASP A 16 -5.43 -25.56 -34.70
N PRO A 17 -6.50 -25.66 -35.51
CA PRO A 17 -7.88 -25.67 -35.04
C PRO A 17 -8.19 -26.89 -34.14
N ALA A 18 -7.46 -28.01 -34.26
CA ALA A 18 -7.68 -29.18 -33.42
C ALA A 18 -7.18 -28.98 -31.97
N LEU A 19 -6.09 -28.23 -31.79
CA LEU A 19 -5.50 -27.94 -30.49
C LEU A 19 -6.28 -26.84 -29.75
N ALA A 20 -6.80 -25.87 -30.49
CA ALA A 20 -7.77 -24.89 -30.00
C ALA A 20 -9.00 -25.59 -29.41
N THR A 21 -9.57 -26.55 -30.13
CA THR A 21 -10.75 -27.32 -29.71
C THR A 21 -10.49 -28.10 -28.41
N LYS A 22 -9.29 -28.68 -28.26
CA LYS A 22 -8.90 -29.48 -27.08
C LYS A 22 -8.59 -28.62 -25.83
N ALA A 23 -8.12 -27.38 -26.04
CA ALA A 23 -7.94 -26.39 -24.96
C ALA A 23 -9.28 -25.78 -24.53
N LEU A 24 -10.16 -25.48 -25.49
CA LEU A 24 -11.52 -25.00 -25.28
C LEU A 24 -12.39 -26.03 -24.55
N ASP A 25 -12.20 -27.33 -24.81
CA ASP A 25 -12.91 -28.41 -24.11
C ASP A 25 -12.55 -28.51 -22.62
N ARG A 26 -11.34 -28.12 -22.21
CA ARG A 26 -10.96 -28.04 -20.79
C ARG A 26 -11.55 -26.83 -20.06
N VAL A 27 -11.87 -25.75 -20.77
CA VAL A 27 -12.44 -24.52 -20.18
C VAL A 27 -13.96 -24.46 -20.37
N ARG A 28 -14.59 -25.50 -20.95
CA ARG A 28 -16.01 -25.51 -21.35
C ARG A 28 -16.43 -24.25 -22.16
N ILE A 29 -15.49 -23.61 -22.85
CA ILE A 29 -15.80 -22.49 -23.74
C ILE A 29 -16.19 -23.10 -25.08
N ARG A 30 -17.48 -23.28 -25.28
CA ARG A 30 -18.02 -23.64 -26.58
C ARG A 30 -18.95 -22.52 -27.02
N LEU A 31 -18.50 -21.71 -27.96
CA LEU A 31 -19.29 -20.97 -28.97
C LEU A 31 -18.35 -20.06 -29.77
N CYS A 32 -17.84 -20.56 -30.90
CA CYS A 32 -17.33 -19.69 -31.95
C CYS A 32 -18.53 -19.26 -32.80
N SER A 33 -19.07 -18.06 -32.60
CA SER A 33 -19.88 -17.44 -33.64
C SER A 33 -18.94 -16.68 -34.56
N ALA A 34 -18.55 -17.29 -35.67
CA ALA A 34 -17.86 -16.59 -36.74
C ALA A 34 -18.89 -15.71 -37.47
N GLN A 35 -18.85 -14.38 -37.26
CA GLN A 35 -19.63 -13.47 -38.09
C GLN A 35 -18.79 -13.08 -39.31
N GLU A 36 -19.29 -13.41 -40.50
CA GLU A 36 -18.64 -13.04 -41.75
C GLU A 36 -18.73 -11.53 -41.98
N ILE A 37 -17.60 -10.83 -42.01
CA ILE A 37 -17.50 -9.48 -42.55
C ILE A 37 -17.06 -9.62 -44.02
N GLN A 38 -17.88 -9.13 -44.96
CA GLN A 38 -17.47 -9.02 -46.36
C GLN A 38 -16.51 -7.85 -46.52
N THR A 39 -15.20 -8.12 -46.54
CA THR A 39 -14.20 -7.15 -47.00
C THR A 39 -13.81 -7.50 -48.43
N SER A 40 -14.13 -6.61 -49.36
CA SER A 40 -13.83 -6.75 -50.78
C SER A 40 -12.32 -6.71 -51.06
N SER A 41 -11.88 -7.63 -51.92
CA SER A 41 -10.53 -7.86 -52.47
C SER A 41 -9.45 -8.45 -51.53
N ASN A 42 -9.47 -9.79 -51.42
CA ASN A 42 -8.33 -10.70 -51.18
C ASN A 42 -7.58 -10.66 -49.83
N LEU A 43 -8.29 -10.75 -48.70
CA LEU A 43 -7.96 -11.64 -47.57
C LEU A 43 -9.13 -11.62 -46.56
N LYS A 44 -10.01 -12.63 -46.57
CA LYS A 44 -11.12 -12.73 -45.61
C LYS A 44 -10.57 -13.25 -44.27
N SER A 45 -9.99 -12.37 -43.45
CA SER A 45 -9.67 -12.72 -42.06
C SER A 45 -10.97 -12.70 -41.25
N VAL A 46 -11.66 -13.83 -41.20
CA VAL A 46 -12.77 -14.05 -40.27
C VAL A 46 -12.15 -14.10 -38.87
N LEU A 47 -12.32 -13.03 -38.09
CA LEU A 47 -11.93 -13.04 -36.69
C LEU A 47 -12.91 -13.95 -35.94
N PRO A 48 -12.46 -15.07 -35.34
CA PRO A 48 -13.32 -15.89 -34.53
C PRO A 48 -13.75 -15.07 -33.32
N THR A 49 -15.05 -14.76 -33.23
CA THR A 49 -15.63 -14.17 -32.03
C THR A 49 -16.10 -15.30 -31.14
N VAL A 50 -15.53 -15.39 -29.95
CA VAL A 50 -15.90 -16.41 -28.96
C VAL A 50 -16.87 -15.78 -27.98
N VAL A 51 -18.04 -16.39 -27.80
CA VAL A 51 -19.02 -15.98 -26.78
C VAL A 51 -18.81 -16.84 -25.55
N ALA A 52 -18.43 -16.21 -24.44
CA ALA A 52 -18.28 -16.88 -23.15
C ALA A 52 -19.49 -16.56 -22.26
N HIS A 53 -20.08 -17.60 -21.67
CA HIS A 53 -21.18 -17.50 -20.71
C HIS A 53 -20.62 -17.70 -19.31
N ASP A 54 -20.47 -16.61 -18.58
CA ASP A 54 -19.88 -16.63 -17.24
C ASP A 54 -20.93 -16.21 -16.20
N LEU A 55 -21.02 -16.98 -15.12
CA LEU A 55 -21.90 -16.63 -14.01
C LEU A 55 -21.43 -15.32 -13.36
N LYS A 56 -22.35 -14.38 -13.12
CA LYS A 56 -22.07 -13.09 -12.46
C LYS A 56 -21.26 -13.24 -11.16
N GLU A 57 -21.53 -14.29 -10.39
CA GLU A 57 -20.81 -14.61 -9.15
C GLU A 57 -19.34 -14.96 -9.40
N TYR A 58 -19.06 -15.77 -10.41
CA TYR A 58 -17.70 -16.17 -10.78
C TYR A 58 -16.84 -14.97 -11.18
N ILE A 59 -17.38 -14.08 -12.01
CA ILE A 59 -16.68 -12.86 -12.45
C ILE A 59 -16.41 -11.94 -11.27
N ASN A 60 -17.41 -11.70 -10.43
CA ASN A 60 -17.26 -10.82 -9.28
C ASN A 60 -16.24 -11.38 -8.28
N ALA A 61 -16.33 -12.67 -7.95
CA ALA A 61 -15.40 -13.31 -7.02
C ALA A 61 -13.96 -13.32 -7.54
N THR A 62 -13.76 -13.52 -8.85
CA THR A 62 -12.44 -13.50 -9.50
C THR A 62 -11.86 -12.07 -9.57
N PHE A 63 -12.71 -11.08 -9.84
CA PHE A 63 -12.30 -9.68 -9.81
C PHE A 63 -11.87 -9.27 -8.40
N ASP A 64 -12.66 -9.61 -7.38
CA ASP A 64 -12.37 -9.23 -6.00
C ASP A 64 -11.13 -9.93 -5.43
N SER A 65 -10.81 -11.14 -5.88
CA SER A 65 -9.56 -11.82 -5.47
C SER A 65 -8.31 -11.20 -6.11
N CYS A 66 -8.42 -10.60 -7.29
CA CYS A 66 -7.27 -10.09 -8.05
C CYS A 66 -7.09 -8.56 -7.97
N ARG A 67 -8.12 -7.80 -7.62
CA ARG A 67 -8.09 -6.31 -7.73
C ARG A 67 -6.99 -5.62 -6.93
N GLY A 68 -6.46 -6.28 -5.88
CA GLY A 68 -5.39 -5.75 -5.03
C GLY A 68 -3.98 -6.05 -5.54
N VAL A 69 -3.82 -6.86 -6.59
CA VAL A 69 -2.51 -7.36 -7.01
C VAL A 69 -1.64 -6.21 -7.53
N LEU A 70 -0.41 -6.16 -7.05
CA LEU A 70 0.56 -5.14 -7.46
C LEU A 70 1.33 -5.58 -8.69
N PHE A 71 1.71 -4.60 -9.50
CA PHE A 71 2.66 -4.81 -10.59
C PHE A 71 4.07 -4.44 -10.13
N PRO A 72 4.99 -5.41 -9.96
CA PRO A 72 6.27 -5.16 -9.30
C PRO A 72 7.18 -4.13 -9.97
N ALA A 73 7.04 -3.93 -11.29
CA ALA A 73 7.93 -3.02 -12.03
C ALA A 73 7.53 -1.54 -11.88
N THR A 74 6.25 -1.25 -11.64
CA THR A 74 5.77 0.14 -11.45
C THR A 74 5.44 0.45 -9.99
N GLY A 75 5.24 -0.58 -9.16
CA GLY A 75 4.72 -0.43 -7.81
C GLY A 75 3.23 -0.03 -7.75
N GLY A 76 2.58 0.13 -8.91
CA GLY A 76 1.15 0.40 -9.02
C GLY A 76 0.32 -0.89 -9.07
N SER A 77 -1.01 -0.76 -9.24
CA SER A 77 -1.87 -1.94 -9.36
C SER A 77 -1.73 -2.57 -10.74
N ALA A 78 -1.80 -3.90 -10.82
CA ALA A 78 -1.90 -4.60 -12.10
C ALA A 78 -3.13 -4.15 -12.92
N PHE A 79 -4.21 -3.73 -12.25
CA PHE A 79 -5.43 -3.24 -12.88
C PHE A 79 -5.28 -1.86 -13.53
N ASP A 80 -4.22 -1.11 -13.22
CA ASP A 80 -3.94 0.15 -13.92
C ASP A 80 -3.61 -0.08 -15.40
N MET A 81 -3.10 -1.27 -15.74
CA MET A 81 -2.87 -1.68 -17.13
C MET A 81 -3.94 -2.64 -17.64
N ALA A 82 -4.48 -3.48 -16.76
CA ALA A 82 -5.46 -4.50 -17.15
C ALA A 82 -6.89 -3.97 -17.31
N CYS A 83 -7.17 -2.70 -16.98
CA CYS A 83 -8.50 -2.10 -17.13
C CYS A 83 -8.54 -0.93 -18.14
N GLY A 84 -7.47 -0.75 -18.92
CA GLY A 84 -7.35 0.34 -19.90
C GLY A 84 -7.49 1.72 -19.27
N ASP A 85 -8.20 2.62 -19.96
CA ASP A 85 -8.32 4.04 -19.60
C ASP A 85 -9.02 4.29 -18.26
N TYR A 86 -9.69 3.28 -17.69
CA TYR A 86 -10.38 3.41 -16.40
C TYR A 86 -9.43 3.33 -15.20
N GLY A 87 -8.27 2.66 -15.36
CA GLY A 87 -7.36 2.32 -14.27
C GLY A 87 -8.03 1.58 -13.10
N LEU A 88 -7.33 1.41 -11.97
CA LEU A 88 -7.90 0.74 -10.80
C LEU A 88 -9.14 1.46 -10.24
N SER A 89 -9.12 2.79 -10.16
CA SER A 89 -10.13 3.59 -9.45
C SER A 89 -11.55 3.49 -10.02
N ARG A 90 -11.69 3.24 -11.32
CA ARG A 90 -12.98 3.13 -12.02
C ARG A 90 -13.16 1.77 -12.68
N CYS A 91 -12.36 0.78 -12.31
CA CYS A 91 -12.49 -0.56 -12.85
C CYS A 91 -13.69 -1.28 -12.23
N THR A 92 -14.49 -1.92 -13.08
CA THR A 92 -15.54 -2.84 -12.65
C THR A 92 -15.22 -4.23 -13.23
N PRO A 93 -15.77 -5.31 -12.65
CA PRO A 93 -15.59 -6.65 -13.21
C PRO A 93 -15.96 -6.69 -14.70
N LYS A 94 -17.04 -5.99 -15.09
CA LYS A 94 -17.45 -5.89 -16.49
C LYS A 94 -16.41 -5.23 -17.39
N ARG A 95 -15.85 -4.10 -16.96
CA ARG A 95 -14.84 -3.36 -17.73
C ARG A 95 -13.55 -4.16 -17.87
N TRP A 96 -13.11 -4.83 -16.80
CA TRP A 96 -11.92 -5.67 -16.82
C TRP A 96 -12.03 -6.81 -17.82
N TYR A 97 -13.10 -7.60 -17.74
CA TYR A 97 -13.31 -8.72 -18.67
C TYR A 97 -13.52 -8.22 -20.10
N THR A 98 -14.21 -7.10 -20.31
CA THR A 98 -14.33 -6.50 -21.66
C THR A 98 -12.95 -6.12 -22.22
N PHE A 99 -12.10 -5.48 -21.43
CA PHE A 99 -10.73 -5.15 -21.83
C PHE A 99 -9.90 -6.40 -22.14
N MET A 100 -10.08 -7.48 -21.36
CA MET A 100 -9.43 -8.76 -21.63
C MET A 100 -10.00 -9.53 -22.83
N GLY A 101 -11.18 -9.16 -23.32
CA GLY A 101 -11.76 -9.73 -24.52
C GLY A 101 -11.43 -8.94 -25.79
N GLU A 102 -10.99 -7.68 -25.66
CA GLU A 102 -10.68 -6.81 -26.77
C GLU A 102 -9.36 -7.18 -27.45
N MET A 103 -9.45 -7.66 -28.69
CA MET A 103 -8.29 -8.05 -29.49
C MET A 103 -7.31 -6.89 -29.73
N SER A 104 -7.80 -5.65 -29.75
CA SER A 104 -6.97 -4.46 -29.97
C SER A 104 -6.10 -4.09 -28.76
N LYS A 105 -6.44 -4.59 -27.56
CA LYS A 105 -5.83 -4.20 -26.28
C LYS A 105 -4.89 -5.27 -25.72
N LEU A 106 -5.07 -6.53 -26.13
CA LEU A 106 -4.22 -7.64 -25.74
C LEU A 106 -3.36 -8.15 -26.90
N PHE A 107 -2.13 -8.55 -26.59
CA PHE A 107 -1.14 -9.09 -27.54
C PHE A 107 -1.49 -10.50 -28.09
N GLY A 108 -2.78 -10.88 -28.21
CA GLY A 108 -3.22 -12.24 -28.51
C GLY A 108 -4.57 -12.36 -29.23
N GLY A 109 -4.56 -12.20 -30.55
CA GLY A 109 -5.13 -13.15 -31.52
C GLY A 109 -6.63 -13.31 -31.77
N PHE A 110 -7.58 -12.89 -30.91
CA PHE A 110 -9.02 -13.04 -31.21
C PHE A 110 -9.91 -12.20 -30.26
N GLN A 111 -11.14 -11.90 -30.69
CA GLN A 111 -12.12 -11.14 -29.91
C GLN A 111 -12.98 -12.09 -29.05
N ILE A 112 -13.06 -11.83 -27.75
CA ILE A 112 -13.95 -12.55 -26.82
C ILE A 112 -15.06 -11.60 -26.37
N THR A 113 -16.30 -12.07 -26.40
CA THR A 113 -17.46 -11.34 -25.88
C THR A 113 -18.02 -12.08 -24.67
N TYR A 114 -17.98 -11.42 -23.51
CA TYR A 114 -18.50 -11.95 -22.25
C TYR A 114 -19.97 -11.59 -22.08
N VAL A 115 -20.82 -12.60 -21.88
CA VAL A 115 -22.26 -12.43 -21.66
C VAL A 115 -22.56 -12.71 -20.19
N TYR A 116 -23.01 -11.67 -19.47
CA TYR A 116 -23.26 -11.69 -18.03
C TYR A 116 -24.64 -12.23 -17.64
N GLU A 117 -25.60 -12.09 -18.55
CA GLU A 117 -26.98 -12.56 -18.40
C GLU A 117 -27.28 -13.43 -19.61
N PRO A 118 -27.26 -14.77 -19.48
CA PRO A 118 -27.64 -15.63 -20.59
C PRO A 118 -29.14 -15.46 -20.85
N ASP A 119 -29.48 -15.00 -22.05
CA ASP A 119 -30.86 -15.06 -22.56
C ASP A 119 -31.33 -16.52 -22.50
N GLN A 120 -32.32 -16.82 -21.67
CA GLN A 120 -32.95 -18.16 -21.54
C GLN A 120 -33.47 -18.70 -22.89
N GLU A 121 -33.72 -17.79 -23.85
CA GLU A 121 -34.34 -18.06 -25.14
C GLU A 121 -33.34 -18.54 -26.21
N LYS A 122 -32.04 -18.29 -25.99
CA LYS A 122 -30.98 -18.84 -26.83
C LYS A 122 -30.41 -20.03 -26.09
N ASN A 123 -30.61 -21.25 -26.61
CA ASN A 123 -30.04 -22.53 -26.13
C ASN A 123 -28.50 -22.54 -26.11
N LEU A 124 -27.89 -21.59 -25.42
CA LEU A 124 -26.47 -21.39 -25.30
C LEU A 124 -26.05 -21.98 -23.96
N THR A 125 -24.91 -22.65 -23.99
CA THR A 125 -24.41 -23.65 -23.03
C THR A 125 -24.45 -23.20 -21.57
N GLU A 126 -24.53 -24.16 -20.65
CA GLU A 126 -24.47 -23.94 -19.19
C GLU A 126 -23.37 -22.93 -18.81
N PRO A 127 -23.67 -21.93 -17.98
CA PRO A 127 -22.70 -20.92 -17.58
C PRO A 127 -21.53 -21.54 -16.82
N LEU A 128 -20.34 -20.96 -16.98
CA LEU A 128 -19.14 -21.38 -16.26
C LEU A 128 -19.36 -21.24 -14.75
N ASN A 129 -19.45 -22.38 -14.06
CA ASN A 129 -19.57 -22.47 -12.61
C ASN A 129 -18.35 -23.20 -12.04
N SER A 130 -17.18 -22.57 -12.17
CA SER A 130 -15.93 -23.09 -11.59
C SER A 130 -15.74 -22.53 -10.18
N PRO A 131 -15.25 -23.31 -9.20
CA PRO A 131 -15.01 -22.80 -7.86
C PRO A 131 -13.95 -21.68 -7.87
N THR A 132 -14.28 -20.54 -7.27
CA THR A 132 -13.35 -19.42 -7.06
C THR A 132 -12.72 -19.47 -5.68
N LYS A 133 -11.48 -19.01 -5.57
CA LYS A 133 -10.77 -18.86 -4.29
C LYS A 133 -10.63 -17.38 -3.93
N SER A 134 -10.87 -17.07 -2.66
CA SER A 134 -10.57 -15.74 -2.13
C SER A 134 -9.05 -15.55 -2.06
N CYS A 135 -8.60 -14.30 -2.04
CA CYS A 135 -7.17 -14.00 -1.96
C CYS A 135 -6.48 -14.65 -0.73
N SER A 136 -7.18 -14.71 0.40
CA SER A 136 -6.64 -15.25 1.65
C SER A 136 -6.60 -16.78 1.67
N GLU A 137 -7.14 -17.45 0.66
CA GLU A 137 -7.11 -18.89 0.54
C GLU A 137 -5.93 -19.36 -0.33
N ALA A 138 -5.27 -20.41 0.12
CA ALA A 138 -4.23 -21.06 -0.66
C ALA A 138 -4.81 -22.11 -1.63
N TYR A 139 -4.18 -22.25 -2.79
CA TYR A 139 -4.38 -23.43 -3.65
C TYR A 139 -3.52 -24.60 -3.17
N GLU A 140 -3.85 -25.83 -3.58
CA GLU A 140 -3.03 -27.02 -3.29
C GLU A 140 -1.57 -26.81 -3.71
N ASN A 141 -0.63 -27.10 -2.80
CA ASN A 141 0.82 -26.86 -2.96
C ASN A 141 1.19 -25.40 -3.28
N SER A 142 0.48 -24.44 -2.68
CA SER A 142 0.82 -23.02 -2.75
C SER A 142 0.54 -22.31 -1.42
N THR A 143 1.03 -21.09 -1.29
CA THR A 143 0.71 -20.20 -0.18
C THR A 143 -0.38 -19.20 -0.59
N ALA A 144 -1.16 -18.73 0.38
CA ALA A 144 -2.07 -17.61 0.16
C ALA A 144 -1.30 -16.35 -0.27
N CYS A 145 -2.01 -15.41 -0.90
CA CYS A 145 -1.43 -14.14 -1.33
C CYS A 145 -0.98 -13.29 -0.13
N GLY A 146 0.09 -12.52 -0.35
CA GLY A 146 0.60 -11.59 0.66
C GLY A 146 -0.29 -10.35 0.79
N CYS A 147 -0.11 -9.63 1.90
CA CYS A 147 -0.85 -8.39 2.17
C CYS A 147 -0.57 -7.28 1.14
N VAL A 148 0.56 -7.36 0.43
CA VAL A 148 0.89 -6.41 -0.62
C VAL A 148 0.00 -6.59 -1.85
N ASP A 149 -0.45 -7.81 -2.13
CA ASP A 149 -1.24 -8.13 -3.33
C ASP A 149 -2.75 -8.15 -3.05
N CYS A 150 -3.17 -7.86 -1.82
CA CYS A 150 -4.56 -7.95 -1.41
C CYS A 150 -4.97 -6.97 -0.31
N VAL A 151 -6.27 -6.67 -0.24
CA VAL A 151 -6.79 -5.75 0.77
C VAL A 151 -6.79 -6.40 2.15
N CYS A 152 -5.87 -5.95 3.01
CA CYS A 152 -5.79 -6.42 4.39
C CYS A 152 -6.76 -5.67 5.31
N LYS A 153 -7.56 -6.43 6.06
CA LYS A 153 -8.57 -5.88 6.98
C LYS A 153 -8.03 -5.53 8.37
N ASN A 154 -6.84 -6.02 8.73
CA ASN A 154 -6.28 -5.93 10.09
C ASN A 154 -4.97 -5.14 10.12
N ILE A 155 -5.03 -3.84 9.84
CA ILE A 155 -3.90 -2.95 10.06
C ILE A 155 -3.95 -2.56 11.53
N ILE A 156 -2.94 -2.98 12.31
CA ILE A 156 -2.79 -2.51 13.68
C ILE A 156 -2.28 -1.07 13.58
N GLU A 157 -3.01 -0.12 14.14
CA GLU A 157 -2.51 1.23 14.27
C GLU A 157 -1.37 1.20 15.29
N TRP A 158 -0.16 1.48 14.83
CA TRP A 158 0.99 1.59 15.72
C TRP A 158 0.70 2.71 16.70
N LYS A 159 0.52 2.36 17.98
CA LYS A 159 0.43 3.36 19.03
C LYS A 159 1.75 4.12 19.03
N LYS A 160 1.72 5.38 18.62
CA LYS A 160 2.86 6.27 18.74
C LYS A 160 3.17 6.40 20.23
N GLU A 161 4.35 5.97 20.64
CA GLU A 161 4.82 6.17 21.99
C GLU A 161 5.22 7.65 22.12
N ASP A 162 4.31 8.49 22.62
CA ASP A 162 4.57 9.89 22.90
C ASP A 162 5.37 10.01 24.20
N SER A 163 6.66 9.65 24.16
CA SER A 163 7.56 9.80 25.30
C SER A 163 8.05 11.26 25.43
N VAL A 164 7.12 12.18 25.67
CA VAL A 164 7.47 13.57 26.00
C VAL A 164 7.74 13.64 27.50
N PHE A 165 8.97 13.98 27.90
CA PHE A 165 9.33 14.19 29.30
C PHE A 165 8.58 15.40 29.84
N THR A 166 7.48 15.12 30.55
CA THR A 166 6.59 16.13 31.13
C THR A 166 6.56 15.99 32.65
N ILE A 167 6.63 17.12 33.33
CA ILE A 167 6.43 17.22 34.78
C ILE A 167 5.30 18.22 34.95
N LEU A 168 4.19 17.81 35.60
CA LEU A 168 2.98 18.64 35.76
C LEU A 168 2.42 19.17 34.42
N GLU A 169 2.43 18.34 33.37
CA GLU A 169 1.99 18.71 32.00
C GLU A 169 2.82 19.84 31.33
N LEU A 170 3.93 20.24 31.94
CA LEU A 170 4.88 21.21 31.40
C LEU A 170 6.13 20.48 30.87
N ASN A 171 6.89 21.14 29.99
CA ASN A 171 8.17 20.61 29.51
C ASN A 171 9.13 20.41 30.68
N GLY A 172 9.45 19.14 31.00
CA GLY A 172 10.27 18.80 32.16
C GLY A 172 11.68 19.40 32.09
N TYR A 173 12.23 19.59 30.88
CA TYR A 173 13.50 20.29 30.70
C TYR A 173 13.44 21.74 31.17
N GLY A 174 12.32 22.43 30.90
CA GLY A 174 12.13 23.82 31.32
C GLY A 174 12.14 23.96 32.84
N ILE A 175 11.48 23.03 33.55
CA ILE A 175 11.45 23.03 35.02
C ILE A 175 12.83 22.75 35.60
N VAL A 176 13.54 21.74 35.10
CA VAL A 176 14.89 21.39 35.58
C VAL A 176 15.86 22.56 35.39
N VAL A 177 15.86 23.18 34.21
CA VAL A 177 16.71 24.34 33.92
C VAL A 177 16.34 25.54 34.80
N GLY A 178 15.03 25.79 35.02
CA GLY A 178 14.57 26.87 35.89
C GLY A 178 15.05 26.73 37.33
N ILE A 179 14.98 25.52 37.90
CA ILE A 179 15.46 25.23 39.26
C ILE A 179 16.98 25.46 39.36
N LEU A 180 17.74 25.00 38.37
CA LEU A 180 19.20 25.18 38.35
C LEU A 180 19.60 26.67 38.35
N ILE A 181 18.90 27.51 37.60
CA ILE A 181 19.14 28.96 37.55
C ILE A 181 18.89 29.60 38.92
N ILE A 182 17.78 29.24 39.58
CA ILE A 182 17.43 29.79 40.91
C ILE A 182 18.50 29.43 41.95
N ILE A 183 18.98 28.18 41.94
CA ILE A 183 20.03 27.72 42.86
C ILE A 183 21.33 28.50 42.64
N ILE A 184 21.77 28.61 41.39
CA ILE A 184 23.01 29.33 41.04
C ILE A 184 22.90 30.81 41.43
N SER A 185 21.77 31.46 41.15
CA SER A 185 21.52 32.85 41.53
C SER A 185 21.55 33.04 43.05
N THR A 186 20.93 32.13 43.79
CA THR A 186 20.91 32.19 45.26
C THR A 186 22.31 32.04 45.83
N ILE A 187 23.08 31.05 45.36
CA ILE A 187 24.48 30.85 45.77
C ILE A 187 25.32 32.10 45.45
N PHE A 188 25.17 32.68 44.26
CA PHE A 188 25.90 33.88 43.88
C PHE A 188 25.60 35.05 44.82
N THR A 189 24.32 35.33 45.09
CA THR A 189 23.92 36.43 45.99
C THR A 189 24.40 36.21 47.43
N LEU A 190 24.34 34.98 47.95
CA LEU A 190 24.84 34.65 49.29
C LEU A 190 26.36 34.83 49.39
N ASN A 191 27.11 34.40 48.37
CA ASN A 191 28.56 34.62 48.31
C ASN A 191 28.88 36.12 48.31
N GLN A 192 28.18 36.94 47.51
CA GLN A 192 28.40 38.39 47.48
C GLN A 192 28.16 39.03 48.86
N ILE A 193 27.12 38.61 49.59
CA ILE A 193 26.82 39.09 50.95
C ILE A 193 27.92 38.66 51.92
N PHE A 194 28.36 37.40 51.85
CA PHE A 194 29.43 36.87 52.69
C PHE A 194 30.75 37.61 52.45
N PHE A 195 31.15 37.79 51.19
CA PHE A 195 32.36 38.54 50.82
C PHE A 195 32.31 39.99 51.32
N LYS A 196 31.17 40.68 51.20
CA LYS A 196 31.00 42.04 51.74
C LYS A 196 31.14 42.08 53.26
N LYS A 197 30.50 41.14 53.98
CA LYS A 197 30.59 41.07 55.45
C LYS A 197 32.01 40.73 55.91
N PHE A 198 32.67 39.79 55.24
CA PHE A 198 34.04 39.38 55.53
C PHE A 198 35.03 40.52 55.34
N TRP A 199 34.95 41.24 54.21
CA TRP A 199 35.79 42.42 53.98
C TRP A 199 35.52 43.55 54.96
N ALA A 200 34.25 43.81 55.33
CA ALA A 200 33.93 44.80 56.36
C ALA A 200 34.55 44.46 57.72
N SER A 201 34.53 43.17 58.12
CA SER A 201 35.14 42.72 59.37
C SER A 201 36.67 42.91 59.36
N ILE A 202 37.33 42.54 58.26
CA ILE A 202 38.79 42.70 58.12
C ILE A 202 39.18 44.19 58.12
N SER A 203 38.45 45.05 57.41
CA SER A 203 38.74 46.49 57.40
C SER A 203 38.67 47.11 58.80
N VAL A 204 37.72 46.69 59.64
CA VAL A 204 37.63 47.18 61.03
C VAL A 204 38.79 46.68 61.89
N GLU A 205 39.16 45.40 61.79
CA GLU A 205 40.29 44.84 62.54
C GLU A 205 41.64 45.47 62.13
N VAL A 206 41.85 45.72 60.84
CA VAL A 206 43.06 46.38 60.32
C VAL A 206 43.13 47.85 60.75
N ILE A 207 42.03 48.61 60.66
CA ILE A 207 42.02 50.01 61.12
C ILE A 207 42.30 50.11 62.62
N ASN A 208 41.69 49.25 63.44
CA ASN A 208 41.94 49.24 64.88
C ASN A 208 43.40 48.93 65.21
N SER A 209 44.02 47.97 64.52
CA SER A 209 45.43 47.64 64.73
C SER A 209 46.39 48.77 64.31
N PHE A 210 46.08 49.53 63.26
CA PHE A 210 46.86 50.73 62.90
C PHE A 210 46.72 51.87 63.93
N ILE A 211 45.52 52.13 64.45
CA ILE A 211 45.30 53.17 65.48
C ILE A 211 46.06 52.85 66.79
N TYR A 212 46.09 51.60 67.21
CA TYR A 212 46.88 51.18 68.38
C TYR A 212 48.39 51.35 68.16
N SER A 213 48.88 51.15 66.93
CA SER A 213 50.30 51.36 66.63
C SER A 213 50.71 52.84 66.64
N GLU A 214 49.83 53.74 66.22
CA GLU A 214 50.09 55.20 66.22
C GLU A 214 50.12 55.78 67.64
N GLN A 215 49.27 55.29 68.55
CA GLN A 215 49.23 55.72 69.95
C GLN A 215 50.50 55.32 70.74
N ILE A 216 51.19 54.24 70.35
CA ILE A 216 52.44 53.80 71.00
C ILE A 216 53.65 54.65 70.56
N ILE A 217 53.59 55.26 69.37
CA ILE A 217 54.72 56.04 68.81
C ILE A 217 54.71 57.50 69.29
N LEU A 218 53.58 58.01 69.77
CA LEU A 218 53.39 59.41 70.19
C LEU A 218 53.31 59.63 71.72
N GLY A 219 53.53 58.59 72.53
CA GLY A 219 53.62 58.67 74.00
C GLY A 219 55.01 58.36 74.52
#